data_AF-A0A951DIL8-F1
#
_entry.id   AF-A0A951DIL8-F1
#
_cell.length_a   1.000
_cell.length_b   1.000
_cell.length_c   1.000
_cell.angle_alpha   90.00
_cell.angle_beta   90.00
_cell.angle_gamma   90.00
#
_symmetry.space_group_name_H-M   'P 1'
#
loop_
_entity.id
_entity.type
_entity.pdbx_description
1 polymer ?
#
loop_
_entity_poly.entity_id
_entity_poly.type
_entity_poly.pdbx_seq_one_letter_code
_entity_poly.pdbx_strand_id
1 'polypeptide(L)' 'MACDHKGGPELIEMAEAHLRREGIPASQWPGLRFRWSENLDGGMWAAVIVEIERRGEQWIVTRLDRKQEPVDNAGFAAL' A
#
# COMPACT_ATOMS: atom_id res chain seq x y z
N MET A 1 -5.35 -21.41 -2.91
CA MET A 1 -4.82 -20.95 -1.61
C MET A 1 -4.85 -19.43 -1.68
N ALA A 2 -5.82 -18.80 -1.01
CA ALA A 2 -5.90 -17.34 -0.96
C ALA A 2 -4.67 -16.87 -0.18
N CYS A 3 -3.83 -16.09 -0.82
CA CYS A 3 -2.59 -15.62 -0.23
C CYS A 3 -2.99 -14.43 0.65
N ASP A 4 -2.96 -14.61 1.97
CA ASP A 4 -3.41 -13.69 3.05
C ASP A 4 -2.60 -12.37 3.15
N HIS A 5 -2.06 -11.86 2.04
CA HIS A 5 -1.31 -10.59 2.03
C HIS A 5 -2.22 -9.45 1.58
N LYS A 6 -2.06 -8.27 2.20
CA LYS A 6 -2.81 -7.07 1.78
C LYS A 6 -2.38 -6.65 0.38
N GLY A 7 -3.35 -6.47 -0.51
CA GLY A 7 -3.15 -6.09 -1.90
C GLY A 7 -3.47 -4.61 -2.17
N GLY A 8 -3.61 -4.28 -3.46
CA GLY A 8 -3.98 -2.95 -3.91
C GLY A 8 -5.30 -2.43 -3.30
N PRO A 9 -6.40 -3.22 -3.30
CA PRO A 9 -7.68 -2.80 -2.72
C PRO A 9 -7.58 -2.44 -1.23
N GLU A 10 -6.93 -3.29 -0.42
CA GLU A 10 -6.79 -3.05 1.02
C GLU A 10 -5.92 -1.81 1.30
N LEU A 11 -4.86 -1.60 0.52
CA LEU A 11 -4.02 -0.39 0.63
C LEU A 11 -4.80 0.87 0.26
N ILE A 12 -5.71 0.80 -0.72
CA ILE A 12 -6.60 1.93 -1.05
C ILE A 12 -7.49 2.29 0.13
N GLU A 13 -8.14 1.30 0.74
CA GLU A 13 -8.99 1.53 1.93
C GLU A 13 -8.21 2.16 3.08
N MET A 14 -6.99 1.66 3.33
CA MET A 14 -6.10 2.22 4.35
C MET A 14 -5.68 3.66 4.05
N ALA A 15 -5.35 3.97 2.79
CA ALA A 15 -4.98 5.32 2.37
C ALA A 15 -6.15 6.29 2.54
N GLU A 16 -7.35 5.93 2.07
CA GLU A 16 -8.51 6.81 2.22
C GLU A 16 -8.94 7.00 3.68
N ALA A 17 -8.87 5.94 4.50
CA ALA A 17 -9.14 6.04 5.93
C ALA A 17 -8.14 6.96 6.63
N HIS A 18 -6.85 6.87 6.28
CA HIS A 18 -5.82 7.78 6.77
C HIS A 18 -6.14 9.23 6.39
N LEU A 19 -6.36 9.51 5.10
CA LEU A 19 -6.66 10.87 4.62
C LEU A 19 -7.90 11.48 5.26
N ARG A 20 -8.97 10.69 5.42
CA ARG A 20 -10.19 11.13 6.11
C ARG A 20 -9.93 11.44 7.58
N ARG A 21 -9.13 10.62 8.27
CA ARG A 21 -8.75 10.84 9.68
C ARG A 21 -7.91 12.10 9.86
N GLU A 22 -6.99 12.37 8.93
CA GLU A 22 -6.18 13.59 8.91
C GLU A 22 -6.97 14.83 8.44
N GLY A 23 -8.23 14.67 8.02
CA GLY A 23 -9.08 15.77 7.56
C GLY A 23 -8.66 16.34 6.20
N ILE A 24 -7.91 15.59 5.39
CA ILE A 24 -7.44 16.03 4.08
C ILE A 24 -8.59 15.93 3.06
N PRO A 25 -9.01 17.05 2.43
CA PRO A 25 -10.13 17.03 1.50
C PRO A 25 -9.76 16.29 0.20
N ALA A 26 -10.74 15.61 -0.40
CA ALA A 26 -10.55 14.79 -1.60
C ALA A 26 -9.93 15.55 -2.78
N SER A 27 -10.13 16.87 -2.87
CA SER A 27 -9.50 17.73 -3.87
C SER A 27 -7.98 17.81 -3.77
N GLN A 28 -7.40 17.46 -2.62
CA GLN A 28 -5.95 17.42 -2.37
C GLN A 28 -5.37 16.02 -2.51
N TRP A 29 -6.19 15.01 -2.80
CA TRP A 29 -5.70 13.64 -2.92
C TRP A 29 -4.90 13.36 -4.21
N PRO A 30 -5.20 13.96 -5.38
CA PRO A 30 -4.43 13.69 -6.59
C PRO A 30 -2.92 13.94 -6.40
N GLY A 31 -2.10 12.97 -6.82
CA GLY A 31 -0.65 12.97 -6.67
C GLY A 31 -0.14 12.32 -5.38
N LEU A 32 -1.01 12.08 -4.39
CA LEU A 32 -0.59 11.40 -3.15
C LEU A 32 -0.27 9.92 -3.42
N ARG A 33 0.74 9.43 -2.71
CA ARG A 33 1.26 8.08 -2.82
C ARG A 33 1.32 7.40 -1.46
N PHE A 34 0.99 6.13 -1.46
CA PHE A 34 1.00 5.31 -0.25
C PHE A 34 1.62 3.96 -0.54
N ARG A 35 2.25 3.39 0.49
CA ARG A 35 2.88 2.08 0.46
C ARG A 35 2.33 1.20 1.56
N TRP A 36 2.15 -0.07 1.24
CA TRP A 36 2.11 -1.16 2.20
C TRP A 36 3.34 -2.04 2.00
N SER A 37 4.02 -2.37 3.08
CA SER A 37 5.08 -3.38 3.10
C SER A 37 4.77 -4.42 4.18
N GLU A 38 5.04 -5.69 3.91
CA GLU A 38 4.75 -6.79 4.82
C GLU A 38 5.79 -7.89 4.69
N ASN A 39 6.32 -8.35 5.82
CA ASN A 39 7.16 -9.55 5.87
C ASN A 39 6.26 -10.77 5.97
N LEU A 40 6.55 -11.80 5.19
CA LEU A 40 5.73 -13.00 5.08
C LEU A 40 6.43 -14.16 5.80
N ASP A 41 5.67 -14.92 6.59
CA ASP A 41 6.19 -16.10 7.25
C ASP A 41 6.06 -17.35 6.35
N GLY A 42 7.16 -18.07 6.16
CA GLY A 42 7.17 -19.43 5.59
C GLY A 42 6.84 -19.54 4.10
N GLY A 43 6.89 -18.46 3.32
CA GLY A 43 6.64 -18.43 1.88
C GLY A 43 7.90 -18.44 0.99
N MET A 44 7.70 -18.50 -0.34
CA MET A 44 8.77 -18.33 -1.34
C MET A 44 9.40 -16.93 -1.31
N TRP A 45 8.65 -15.94 -0.82
CA TRP A 45 9.06 -14.56 -0.71
C TRP A 45 9.07 -14.18 0.76
N ALA A 46 10.11 -13.47 1.20
CA ALA A 46 10.24 -12.98 2.56
C ALA A 46 9.44 -11.69 2.80
N ALA A 47 9.14 -10.92 1.75
CA ALA A 47 8.31 -9.72 1.88
C ALA A 47 7.54 -9.36 0.60
N VAL A 48 6.45 -8.61 0.77
CA VAL A 48 5.68 -7.97 -0.29
C VAL A 48 5.69 -6.46 -0.09
N ILE A 49 5.75 -5.71 -1.20
CA ILE A 49 5.58 -4.26 -1.21
C ILE A 49 4.56 -3.90 -2.27
N VAL A 50 3.56 -3.12 -1.89
CA VAL A 50 2.56 -2.54 -2.77
C VAL A 50 2.61 -1.04 -2.64
N GLU A 51 2.59 -0.32 -3.77
CA GLU A 51 2.42 1.13 -3.80
C GLU A 51 1.21 1.50 -4.64
N ILE A 52 0.50 2.54 -4.20
CA ILE A 52 -0.57 3.18 -4.95
C ILE A 52 -0.32 4.67 -5.11
N GLU A 53 -0.91 5.23 -6.14
CA GLU A 53 -0.92 6.67 -6.43
C GLU A 53 -2.34 7.10 -6.80
N ARG A 54 -2.77 8.26 -6.31
CA ARG A 54 -4.03 8.89 -6.74
C ARG A 54 -3.81 9.65 -8.04
N ARG A 55 -4.46 9.25 -9.13
CA ARG A 55 -4.45 9.96 -10.42
C ARG A 55 -5.85 10.47 -10.73
N GLY A 56 -6.09 11.75 -10.42
CA GLY A 56 -7.42 12.33 -10.47
C GLY A 56 -8.38 11.62 -9.51
N GLU A 57 -9.42 10.97 -10.05
CA GLU A 57 -10.44 10.29 -9.27
C GLU A 57 -10.17 8.80 -9.03
N GLN A 58 -9.05 8.27 -9.52
CA GLN A 58 -8.72 6.85 -9.43
C GLN A 58 -7.47 6.62 -8.60
N TRP A 59 -7.46 5.51 -7.86
CA TRP A 59 -6.24 4.95 -7.28
C TRP A 59 -5.66 3.92 -8.24
N ILE A 60 -4.36 4.00 -8.47
CA ILE A 60 -3.64 3.10 -9.38
C ILE A 60 -2.53 2.42 -8.60
N VAL A 61 -2.41 1.10 -8.73
CA VAL A 61 -1.25 0.36 -8.22
C VAL A 61 -0.04 0.69 -9.09
N THR A 62 0.96 1.34 -8.51
CA THR A 62 2.18 1.77 -9.22
C THR A 62 3.35 0.82 -9.01
N ARG A 63 3.32 0.01 -7.94
CA ARG A 63 4.34 -0.99 -7.64
C ARG A 63 3.71 -2.21 -7.00
N LEU A 64 4.14 -3.39 -7.46
CA LEU A 64 3.97 -4.65 -6.76
C LEU A 64 5.31 -5.39 -6.82
N ASP A 65 5.97 -5.53 -5.69
CA ASP A 65 7.29 -6.14 -5.59
C ASP A 65 7.29 -7.26 -4.54
N ARG A 66 8.03 -8.33 -4.81
CA ARG A 66 8.18 -9.49 -3.93
C ARG A 66 9.67 -9.67 -3.65
N LYS A 67 10.06 -9.57 -2.39
CA LYS A 67 11.47 -9.64 -1.97
C LYS A 67 11.80 -11.03 -1.44
N GLN A 68 13.04 -11.44 -1.67
CA GLN A 68 13.64 -12.64 -1.08
C GLN A 68 14.18 -12.40 0.33
N GLU A 69 14.30 -11.14 0.73
CA GLU A 69 14.75 -10.70 2.05
C GLU A 69 13.65 -9.90 2.74
N PRO A 70 13.57 -9.96 4.09
CA PRO A 70 12.63 -9.14 4.86
C PRO A 70 12.97 -7.65 4.70
N VAL A 71 11.98 -6.79 4.91
CA VAL A 71 12.14 -5.34 4.93
C VAL A 71 12.07 -4.80 6.35
N ASP A 72 12.93 -3.82 6.66
CA ASP A 72 13.03 -3.23 8.00
C ASP A 72 11.80 -2.37 8.37
N ASN A 73 11.25 -1.65 7.39
CA ASN A 73 10.13 -0.72 7.59
C ASN A 73 8.83 -1.30 7.00
N ALA A 74 8.38 -2.44 7.56
CA ALA A 74 7.08 -3.02 7.25
C ALA A 74 5.92 -2.16 7.80
N GLY A 75 4.82 -2.10 7.06
CA GLY A 75 3.59 -1.42 7.42
C GLY A 75 3.12 -0.42 6.38
N PHE A 76 2.15 0.40 6.80
CA PHE A 76 1.56 1.46 5.99
C PHE A 76 2.39 2.74 6.10
N ALA A 77 2.66 3.38 4.98
CA ALA A 77 3.37 4.66 4.92
C ALA A 77 2.83 5.56 3.81
N ALA A 78 2.77 6.87 4.06
CA ALA A 78 2.71 7.88 3.00
C ALA A 78 4.11 8.05 2.39
N LEU A 79 4.19 8.28 1.07
CA LEU A 79 5.45 8.42 0.31
C LEU A 79 5.70 9.85 -0.14
#